data_AF-A0A4W5MQE2-F1
#
_entry.id   AF-A0A4W5MQE2-F1
#
_cell.length_a   1.000
_cell.length_b   1.000
_cell.length_c   1.000
_cell.angle_alpha   90.00
_cell.angle_beta   90.00
_cell.angle_gamma   90.00
#
_symmetry.space_group_name_H-M   'P 1'
#
loop_
_entity.id
_entity.type
_entity.pdbx_description
1 polymer ?
#
loop_
_entity_poly.entity_id
_entity_poly.type
_entity_poly.pdbx_seq_one_letter_code
_entity_poly.pdbx_strand_id
1 'polypeptide(L)'
;MLPGRETCLLQAVRVVRTSVSSKAKVERFHNGTLQMLVALYEEAEKPNNALDFLKQHLGVAGQESADTVALQQELRDMRQRWELLAEENKGLKNRLQRYEPTQEDGAAE
;
A
#
# COMPACT_ATOMS: atom_id res chain seq x y z
N MET A 1 -2.69 -54.34 30.10
CA MET A 1 -3.57 -53.31 29.51
C MET A 1 -2.69 -52.28 28.82
N LEU A 2 -3.00 -51.85 27.59
CA LEU A 2 -2.07 -51.11 26.69
C LEU A 2 -2.41 -49.60 26.62
N PRO A 3 -1.97 -48.76 27.57
CA PRO A 3 -2.22 -47.32 27.56
C PRO A 3 -1.53 -46.57 26.41
N GLY A 4 -0.57 -47.19 25.72
CA GLY A 4 0.14 -46.58 24.60
C GLY A 4 -0.64 -46.53 23.29
N ARG A 5 -1.68 -47.36 23.13
CA ARG A 5 -2.47 -47.40 21.88
C ARG A 5 -3.49 -46.26 21.82
N GLU A 6 -4.09 -45.90 22.95
CA GLU A 6 -5.07 -44.80 23.03
C GLU A 6 -4.41 -43.43 22.83
N THR A 7 -3.20 -43.22 23.36
CA THR A 7 -2.44 -41.99 23.16
C THR A 7 -1.99 -41.83 21.70
N CYS A 8 -1.59 -42.91 21.04
CA CYS A 8 -1.23 -42.91 19.62
C CYS A 8 -2.44 -42.56 18.72
N LEU A 9 -3.62 -43.14 19.01
CA LEU A 9 -4.85 -42.84 18.27
C LEU A 9 -5.30 -41.39 18.48
N LEU A 10 -5.24 -40.85 19.70
CA LEU A 10 -5.57 -39.45 19.97
C LEU A 10 -4.64 -38.48 19.23
N GLN A 11 -3.35 -38.79 19.15
CA GLN A 11 -2.40 -37.97 18.40
C GLN A 11 -2.67 -38.03 16.89
N ALA A 12 -2.98 -39.20 16.34
CA ALA A 12 -3.35 -39.36 14.93
C ALA A 12 -4.62 -38.57 14.59
N VAL A 13 -5.66 -38.64 15.43
CA VAL A 13 -6.90 -37.88 15.25
C VAL A 13 -6.65 -36.37 15.30
N ARG A 14 -5.76 -35.90 16.18
CA ARG A 14 -5.37 -34.49 16.25
C ARG A 14 -4.69 -34.03 14.96
N VAL A 15 -3.74 -34.81 14.44
CA VAL A 15 -3.00 -34.49 13.19
C VAL A 15 -3.91 -34.50 11.97
N VAL A 16 -4.83 -35.46 11.88
CA VAL A 16 -5.82 -35.51 10.80
C VAL A 16 -6.76 -34.31 10.89
N ARG A 17 -7.24 -33.96 12.09
CA ARG A 17 -8.11 -32.79 12.29
C ARG A 17 -7.42 -31.48 11.90
N THR A 18 -6.15 -31.29 12.28
CA THR A 18 -5.39 -30.09 11.90
C THR A 18 -5.09 -30.05 10.40
N SER A 19 -4.79 -31.20 9.77
CA SER A 19 -4.59 -31.30 8.32
C SER A 19 -5.87 -31.03 7.53
N VAL A 20 -7.00 -31.57 7.96
CA VAL A 20 -8.32 -31.31 7.32
C VAL A 20 -8.73 -29.84 7.50
N SER A 21 -8.52 -29.26 8.67
CA SER A 21 -8.78 -27.83 8.91
C SER A 21 -7.87 -26.94 8.04
N SER A 22 -6.60 -27.31 7.91
CA SER A 22 -5.64 -26.59 7.05
C SER A 22 -6.02 -26.73 5.57
N LYS A 23 -6.39 -27.92 5.12
CA LYS A 23 -6.87 -28.16 3.74
C LYS A 23 -8.15 -27.39 3.44
N ALA A 24 -9.12 -27.39 4.34
CA ALA A 24 -10.36 -26.61 4.21
C ALA A 24 -10.10 -25.09 4.27
N LYS A 25 -9.04 -24.65 4.94
CA LYS A 25 -8.62 -23.24 4.94
C LYS A 25 -7.97 -22.85 3.61
N VAL A 26 -7.12 -23.72 3.06
CA VAL A 26 -6.50 -23.54 1.74
C VAL A 26 -7.53 -23.60 0.62
N GLU A 27 -8.47 -24.55 0.64
CA GLU A 27 -9.55 -24.66 -0.36
C GLU A 27 -10.49 -23.46 -0.33
N ARG A 28 -10.84 -22.94 0.86
CA ARG A 28 -11.62 -21.70 0.98
C ARG A 28 -10.87 -20.49 0.42
N PHE A 29 -9.56 -20.39 0.66
CA PHE A 29 -8.73 -19.31 0.11
C PHE A 29 -8.62 -19.42 -1.43
N HIS A 30 -8.44 -20.63 -1.96
CA HIS A 30 -8.32 -20.87 -3.39
C HIS A 30 -9.63 -20.62 -4.13
N ASN A 31 -10.77 -21.07 -3.57
CA ASN A 31 -12.09 -20.84 -4.17
C ASN A 31 -12.46 -19.35 -4.20
N GLY A 32 -12.17 -18.60 -3.13
CA GLY A 32 -12.38 -17.15 -3.10
C GLY A 32 -11.51 -16.38 -4.13
N THR A 33 -10.29 -16.84 -4.38
CA THR A 33 -9.39 -16.21 -5.37
C THR A 33 -9.88 -16.43 -6.80
N LEU A 34 -10.39 -17.62 -7.11
CA LEU A 34 -10.93 -17.93 -8.44
C LEU A 34 -12.25 -17.19 -8.70
N GLN A 35 -13.14 -17.10 -7.72
CA GLN A 35 -14.39 -16.32 -7.84
C GLN A 35 -14.12 -14.82 -8.04
N MET A 36 -13.11 -14.27 -7.37
CA MET A 36 -12.68 -12.87 -7.55
C MET A 36 -12.11 -12.60 -8.94
N LEU A 37 -11.28 -13.50 -9.48
CA LEU A 37 -10.79 -13.37 -10.85
C LEU A 37 -11.94 -13.44 -11.84
N VAL A 38 -12.87 -14.38 -11.67
CA VAL A 38 -14.07 -14.49 -12.50
C VAL A 38 -14.91 -13.19 -12.44
N ALA A 39 -15.14 -12.63 -11.25
CA ALA A 39 -15.86 -11.36 -11.10
C ALA A 39 -15.17 -10.18 -11.82
N LEU A 40 -13.84 -10.12 -11.78
CA LEU A 40 -13.05 -9.12 -12.52
C LEU A 40 -13.13 -9.27 -14.05
N TYR A 41 -13.34 -10.50 -14.53
CA TYR A 41 -13.52 -10.77 -15.97
C TYR A 41 -14.98 -10.61 -16.42
N GLU A 42 -15.96 -10.72 -15.52
CA GLU A 42 -17.39 -10.60 -15.81
C GLU A 42 -17.92 -9.15 -15.71
N GLU A 43 -17.26 -8.26 -14.97
CA GLU A 43 -17.58 -6.83 -14.98
C GLU A 43 -17.18 -6.19 -16.32
N ALA A 44 -18.19 -5.79 -17.11
CA ALA A 44 -18.00 -5.14 -18.42
C ALA A 44 -17.37 -3.72 -18.34
N GLU A 45 -17.40 -3.08 -17.17
CA GLU A 45 -16.68 -1.84 -16.91
C GLU A 45 -15.51 -2.11 -15.96
N LYS A 46 -14.29 -1.92 -16.49
CA LYS A 46 -13.05 -2.10 -15.76
C LYS A 46 -13.06 -1.17 -14.53
N PRO A 47 -12.94 -1.67 -13.28
CA PRO A 47 -12.90 -0.79 -12.12
C PRO A 47 -11.78 0.23 -12.31
N ASN A 48 -12.09 1.53 -12.14
CA ASN A 48 -11.16 2.65 -12.33
C ASN A 48 -9.81 2.44 -11.62
N ASN A 49 -9.82 1.66 -10.52
CA ASN A 49 -8.62 1.19 -9.84
C ASN A 49 -8.76 -0.29 -9.48
N ALA A 50 -8.32 -1.18 -10.39
CA ALA A 50 -8.34 -2.62 -10.19
C ALA A 50 -7.59 -3.06 -8.91
N LEU A 51 -6.56 -2.31 -8.51
CA LEU A 51 -5.79 -2.60 -7.30
C LEU A 51 -6.62 -2.37 -6.03
N ASP A 52 -7.47 -1.34 -5.99
CA ASP A 52 -8.31 -1.06 -4.83
C ASP A 52 -9.46 -2.06 -4.69
N PHE A 53 -10.04 -2.53 -5.80
CA PHE A 53 -11.00 -3.64 -5.81
C PHE A 53 -10.39 -4.92 -5.21
N LEU A 54 -9.16 -5.25 -5.61
CA LEU A 54 -8.42 -6.39 -5.08
C LEU A 54 -8.14 -6.23 -3.58
N LYS A 55 -7.70 -5.04 -3.13
CA LYS A 55 -7.48 -4.77 -1.70
C LYS A 55 -8.74 -4.96 -0.88
N GLN A 56 -9.90 -4.49 -1.35
CA GLN A 56 -11.18 -4.61 -0.67
C GLN A 56 -11.61 -6.08 -0.52
N HIS A 57 -11.51 -6.85 -1.59
CA HIS A 57 -11.87 -8.27 -1.57
C HIS A 57 -10.89 -9.16 -0.79
N LEU A 58 -9.61 -8.77 -0.71
CA LEU A 58 -8.60 -9.47 0.10
C LEU A 58 -8.66 -9.08 1.59
N GLY A 59 -9.55 -8.15 1.99
CA GLY A 59 -9.60 -7.63 3.36
C GLY A 59 -8.38 -6.80 3.76
N VAL A 60 -7.62 -6.32 2.77
CA VAL A 60 -6.43 -5.46 2.95
C VAL A 60 -6.78 -3.97 2.73
N ALA A 61 -7.98 -3.67 2.25
CA ALA A 61 -8.46 -2.29 2.11
C ALA A 61 -8.49 -1.60 3.47
N GLY A 62 -7.79 -0.47 3.54
CA GLY A 62 -7.67 0.34 4.76
C GLY A 62 -6.47 0.00 5.64
N GLN A 63 -5.74 -1.09 5.36
CA GLN A 63 -4.48 -1.36 6.05
C GLN A 63 -3.33 -0.67 5.29
N GLU A 64 -3.27 0.65 5.40
CA GLU A 64 -2.06 1.39 5.03
C GLU A 64 -0.92 0.88 5.94
N SER A 65 0.15 0.34 5.34
CA SER A 65 1.30 -0.09 6.13
C SER A 65 1.90 1.12 6.85
N ALA A 66 2.51 0.89 8.02
CA ALA A 66 3.21 1.95 8.75
C ALA A 66 4.18 2.73 7.85
N ASP A 67 4.82 2.03 6.90
CA ASP A 67 5.71 2.64 5.91
C ASP A 67 4.98 3.58 4.95
N THR A 68 3.78 3.21 4.47
CA THR A 68 2.99 4.10 3.60
C THR A 68 2.53 5.36 4.32
N VAL A 69 2.14 5.25 5.60
CA VAL A 69 1.77 6.40 6.43
C VAL A 69 2.98 7.31 6.71
N ALA A 70 4.15 6.71 7.00
CA ALA A 70 5.39 7.45 7.19
C ALA A 70 5.79 8.23 5.92
N LEU A 71 5.76 7.58 4.75
CA LEU A 71 6.06 8.23 3.47
C LEU A 71 5.07 9.35 3.14
N GLN A 72 3.79 9.17 3.42
CA GLN A 72 2.80 10.25 3.25
C GLN A 72 3.10 11.45 4.16
N GLN A 73 3.54 11.21 5.39
CA GLN A 73 3.94 12.27 6.31
C GLN A 73 5.18 13.01 5.81
N GLU A 74 6.23 12.29 5.39
CA GLU A 74 7.44 12.88 4.83
C GLU A 74 7.14 13.73 3.59
N LEU A 75 6.25 13.25 2.72
CA LEU A 75 5.80 14.00 1.54
C LEU A 75 5.06 15.29 1.92
N ARG A 76 4.24 15.27 2.98
CA ARG A 76 3.58 16.48 3.50
C ARG A 76 4.61 17.46 4.05
N ASP A 77 5.54 16.98 4.87
CA ASP A 77 6.58 17.81 5.48
C ASP A 77 7.49 18.44 4.42
N MET A 78 7.87 17.67 3.39
CA MET A 78 8.67 18.18 2.27
C MET A 78 7.92 19.24 1.47
N ARG A 79 6.64 19.02 1.15
CA ARG A 79 5.83 20.03 0.43
C ARG A 79 5.73 21.33 1.22
N GLN A 80 5.45 21.25 2.51
CA GLN A 80 5.37 22.44 3.37
C GLN A 80 6.71 23.20 3.41
N ARG A 81 7.83 22.49 3.56
CA ARG A 81 9.17 23.11 3.51
C ARG A 81 9.45 23.75 2.16
N TRP A 82 9.08 23.08 1.07
CA TRP A 82 9.27 23.59 -0.27
C TRP A 82 8.48 24.89 -0.50
N GLU A 83 7.22 24.95 -0.07
CA GLU A 83 6.39 26.17 -0.16
C GLU A 83 6.97 27.33 0.63
N LEU A 84 7.43 27.08 1.87
CA LEU A 84 8.08 28.09 2.70
C LEU A 84 9.35 28.65 2.05
N LEU A 85 10.22 27.76 1.58
CA LEU A 85 11.45 28.15 0.87
C LEU A 85 11.13 28.87 -0.44
N ALA A 86 10.09 28.46 -1.17
CA ALA A 86 9.69 29.11 -2.42
C ALA A 86 9.23 30.55 -2.18
N GLU A 87 8.45 30.80 -1.13
CA GLU A 87 8.00 32.15 -0.78
C GLU A 87 9.16 33.02 -0.25
N GLU A 88 10.05 32.45 0.57
CA GLU A 88 11.25 33.17 1.00
C GLU A 88 12.14 33.52 -0.20
N ASN A 89 12.40 32.57 -1.09
CA ASN A 89 13.22 32.76 -2.28
C ASN A 89 12.60 33.82 -3.21
N LYS A 90 11.27 33.83 -3.37
CA LYS A 90 10.55 34.89 -4.08
C LYS A 90 10.73 36.25 -3.41
N GLY A 91 10.61 36.32 -2.08
CA GLY A 91 10.85 37.55 -1.32
C GLY A 91 12.29 38.07 -1.46
N LEU A 92 13.27 37.17 -1.40
CA LEU A 92 14.68 37.48 -1.60
C LEU A 92 14.98 37.94 -3.02
N LYS A 93 14.43 37.28 -4.04
CA LYS A 93 14.53 37.71 -5.46
C LYS A 93 13.97 39.10 -5.66
N ASN A 94 12.80 39.39 -5.09
CA ASN A 94 12.20 40.73 -5.16
C ASN A 94 13.06 41.79 -4.47
N ARG A 95 13.71 41.45 -3.34
CA ARG A 95 14.65 42.35 -2.67
C ARG A 95 15.91 42.55 -3.49
N LEU A 96 16.45 41.48 -4.09
CA LEU A 96 17.65 41.52 -4.92
C LEU A 96 17.43 42.40 -6.16
N GLN A 97 16.29 42.27 -6.84
CA GLN A 97 15.89 43.13 -7.97
C GLN A 97 15.85 44.62 -7.64
N ARG A 98 15.71 45.00 -6.36
CA ARG A 98 15.77 46.42 -5.96
C ARG A 98 17.20 46.95 -5.87
N TYR A 99 18.17 46.08 -5.62
CA TYR A 99 19.59 46.43 -5.52
C TYR A 99 20.34 46.21 -6.83
N GLU A 100 19.89 45.24 -7.63
CA GLU A 100 20.23 45.07 -9.02
C GLU A 100 18.96 45.31 -9.87
N PRO A 101 18.52 46.57 -10.06
CA PRO A 101 17.66 46.85 -11.19
C PRO A 101 18.48 46.44 -12.39
N THR A 102 18.02 45.43 -13.13
CA THR A 102 18.69 44.85 -14.29
C THR A 102 19.57 45.89 -14.98
N GLN A 103 20.89 45.70 -14.93
CA GLN A 103 21.75 46.31 -15.95
C GLN A 103 21.32 45.67 -17.26
N GLU A 104 20.30 46.26 -17.90
CA GLU A 104 20.25 46.29 -19.35
C GLU A 104 21.43 47.15 -19.78
N ASP A 105 22.62 46.57 -19.88
CA ASP A 105 23.71 47.06 -20.75
C ASP A 105 24.87 46.08 -20.71
N GLY A 106 25.14 45.42 -21.85
CA GLY A 106 26.37 44.66 -22.03
C GLY A 106 26.30 43.35 -22.82
N ALA A 107 25.25 43.06 -23.59
CA ALA A 107 25.37 42.12 -24.71
C ALA A 107 25.91 42.87 -25.95
N ALA A 108 27.18 43.27 -25.88
CA ALA A 108 27.97 43.72 -27.01
C ALA A 108 29.38 43.12 -26.89
N GLU A 109 29.50 41.85 -27.25
CA GLU A 109 30.46 41.29 -28.23
C GLU A 109 30.28 39.77 -28.35
#